data_AF-A0A0C4K3R5-F1
#
_entry.id   AF-A0A0C4K3R5-F1
#
_cell.length_a   1.000
_cell.length_b   1.000
_cell.length_c   1.000
_cell.angle_alpha   90.00
_cell.angle_beta   90.00
_cell.angle_gamma   90.00
#
_symmetry.space_group_name_H-M   'P 1'
#
loop_
_entity.id
_entity.type
_entity.pdbx_description
1 polymer ?
#
loop_
_entity_poly.entity_id
_entity_poly.type
_entity_poly.pdbx_seq_one_letter_code
_entity_poly.pdbx_strand_id
1 'polypeptide(L)'
;TGSCASISALSLALLALCALKDQVSASGVFELQLHEFSNAGGEEEAPRGAPRRCCERAASDACECRTFFRVCLKHYQASVSPEQPCTYGELTTPVLGSNSFRVEETRGFANPIRLPFPFKWPGTFSLIIEAWHTNSTERLTTDDPGRLLSRLATQRHLYAGEAWAQDVHTSSRTELKYAYRVLCDEHYFGDSCST
;
A
#
# COMPACT_ATOMS: atom_id res chain seq x y z
N THR A 1 27.79 -30.04 -50.96
CA THR A 1 27.70 -30.47 -49.56
C THR A 1 26.76 -29.53 -48.83
N GLY A 2 25.51 -29.91 -48.61
CA GLY A 2 24.52 -29.06 -47.98
C GLY A 2 23.29 -29.88 -47.62
N SER A 3 23.39 -30.63 -46.51
CA SER A 3 22.25 -31.34 -45.96
C SER A 3 21.37 -30.32 -45.24
N CYS A 4 20.23 -29.98 -45.86
CA CYS A 4 19.17 -29.23 -45.21
C CYS A 4 18.52 -30.21 -44.23
N ALA A 5 18.89 -30.12 -42.94
CA ALA A 5 18.31 -30.95 -41.91
C ALA A 5 16.80 -30.66 -41.82
N SER A 6 15.98 -31.61 -42.24
CA SER A 6 14.52 -31.53 -42.12
C SER A 6 14.15 -31.54 -40.63
N ILE A 7 13.75 -30.40 -40.10
CA ILE A 7 13.22 -30.29 -38.74
C ILE A 7 11.84 -30.94 -38.74
N SER A 8 11.69 -32.04 -38.00
CA SER A 8 10.43 -32.79 -37.89
C SER A 8 9.34 -31.94 -37.24
N ALA A 9 8.08 -32.15 -37.64
CA ALA A 9 6.91 -31.54 -37.00
C ALA A 9 6.85 -31.86 -35.49
N LEU A 10 7.36 -33.03 -35.07
CA LEU A 10 7.53 -33.38 -33.66
C LEU A 10 8.55 -32.48 -32.96
N SER A 11 9.65 -32.10 -33.63
CA SER A 11 10.66 -31.19 -33.08
C SER A 11 10.12 -29.76 -32.94
N LEU A 12 9.34 -29.29 -33.91
CA LEU A 12 8.61 -28.01 -33.83
C LEU A 12 7.56 -28.01 -32.72
N ALA A 13 6.81 -29.10 -32.57
CA ALA A 13 5.83 -29.26 -31.48
C ALA A 13 6.52 -29.29 -30.10
N LEU A 14 7.64 -30.01 -29.96
CA LEU A 14 8.40 -30.07 -28.71
C LEU A 14 8.99 -28.71 -28.33
N LEU A 15 9.52 -27.96 -29.32
CA LEU A 15 10.00 -26.59 -29.14
C LEU A 15 8.87 -25.63 -28.73
N ALA A 16 7.69 -25.73 -29.35
CA ALA A 16 6.52 -24.95 -28.95
C ALA A 16 6.03 -25.31 -27.54
N LEU A 17 6.04 -26.60 -27.17
CA LEU A 17 5.72 -27.07 -25.82
C LEU A 17 6.75 -26.65 -24.77
N CYS A 18 8.04 -26.54 -25.12
CA CYS A 18 9.06 -25.98 -24.24
C CYS A 18 8.93 -24.46 -24.12
N ALA A 19 8.61 -23.75 -25.20
CA ALA A 19 8.35 -22.30 -25.16
C ALA A 19 7.11 -21.93 -24.31
N LEU A 20 6.18 -22.88 -24.11
CA LEU A 20 5.04 -22.74 -23.21
C LEU A 20 5.38 -23.03 -21.73
N LYS A 21 6.57 -23.56 -21.42
CA LYS A 21 6.95 -24.00 -20.05
C LYS A 21 7.69 -22.94 -19.22
N ASP A 22 8.15 -21.85 -19.81
CA ASP A 22 8.84 -20.78 -19.07
C ASP A 22 7.85 -19.73 -18.52
N GLN A 23 6.78 -20.18 -17.84
CA GLN A 23 6.12 -19.30 -16.89
C GLN A 23 6.88 -19.42 -15.57
N VAL A 24 7.84 -18.50 -15.36
CA VAL A 24 8.38 -18.25 -14.02
C VAL A 24 7.22 -17.76 -13.18
N SER A 25 6.61 -18.68 -12.43
CA SER A 25 5.55 -18.34 -11.50
C SER A 25 6.18 -17.61 -10.31
N ALA A 26 5.53 -16.56 -9.87
CA ALA A 26 5.93 -15.81 -8.68
C ALA A 26 4.68 -15.31 -7.97
N SER A 27 4.65 -15.45 -6.66
CA SER A 27 3.48 -15.09 -5.86
C SER A 27 3.87 -14.74 -4.44
N GLY A 28 3.20 -13.72 -3.90
CA GLY A 28 3.39 -13.31 -2.53
C GLY A 28 2.42 -12.22 -2.12
N VAL A 29 2.69 -11.65 -0.95
CA VAL A 29 1.86 -10.64 -0.33
C VAL A 29 2.73 -9.53 0.25
N PHE A 30 2.35 -8.29 -0.04
CA PHE A 30 2.83 -7.13 0.70
C PHE A 30 1.92 -6.93 1.91
N GLU A 31 2.51 -6.95 3.11
CA GLU A 31 1.80 -6.70 4.35
C GLU A 31 2.15 -5.31 4.89
N LEU A 32 1.14 -4.52 5.22
CA LEU A 32 1.27 -3.23 5.88
C LEU A 32 0.53 -3.27 7.22
N GLN A 33 1.27 -3.08 8.30
CA GLN A 33 0.73 -2.95 9.64
C GLN A 33 0.69 -1.47 10.04
N LEU A 34 -0.51 -0.96 10.32
CA LEU A 34 -0.66 0.36 10.91
C LEU A 34 -0.57 0.22 12.45
N HIS A 35 0.20 1.05 13.13
CA HIS A 35 0.37 0.94 14.59
C HIS A 35 -0.37 2.04 15.35
N GLU A 36 -0.08 3.29 15.02
CA GLU A 36 -0.57 4.44 15.77
C GLU A 36 -0.67 5.64 14.84
N PHE A 37 -1.76 6.38 14.96
CA PHE A 37 -1.95 7.66 14.31
C PHE A 37 -2.23 8.73 15.36
N SER A 38 -1.54 9.86 15.25
CA SER A 38 -1.74 11.00 16.14
C SER A 38 -2.16 12.23 15.33
N ASN A 39 -3.28 12.82 15.73
CA ASN A 39 -3.75 14.14 15.30
C ASN A 39 -4.36 14.83 16.53
N ALA A 40 -3.51 15.29 17.44
CA ALA A 40 -3.95 15.86 18.72
C ALA A 40 -4.82 17.13 18.55
N GLY A 41 -4.65 17.85 17.43
CA GLY A 41 -5.41 19.06 17.12
C GLY A 41 -6.78 18.82 16.49
N GLY A 42 -7.06 17.61 15.98
CA GLY A 42 -8.28 17.34 15.21
C GLY A 42 -8.35 18.21 13.95
N GLU A 43 -7.23 18.33 13.24
CA GLU A 43 -7.07 19.27 12.13
C GLU A 43 -6.83 18.62 10.78
N GLU A 44 -7.29 19.31 9.75
CA GLU A 44 -7.04 19.03 8.33
C GLU A 44 -5.58 19.33 7.95
N GLU A 45 -5.11 18.67 6.89
CA GLU A 45 -3.77 18.91 6.33
C GLU A 45 -3.62 20.38 5.92
N ALA A 46 -2.54 21.01 6.36
CA ALA A 46 -2.20 22.35 5.91
C ALA A 46 -0.68 22.60 5.93
N PRO A 47 -0.19 23.50 5.07
CA PRO A 47 1.20 23.96 5.11
C PRO A 47 1.58 24.52 6.48
N ARG A 48 2.86 24.42 6.84
CA ARG A 48 3.38 25.06 8.05
C ARG A 48 3.07 26.56 8.04
N GLY A 49 2.46 27.05 9.11
CA GLY A 49 2.05 28.46 9.26
C GLY A 49 0.65 28.80 8.74
N ALA A 50 -0.05 27.86 8.07
CA ALA A 50 -1.44 28.06 7.68
C ALA A 50 -2.38 28.02 8.91
N PRO A 51 -3.53 28.72 8.84
CA PRO A 51 -4.52 28.70 9.92
C PRO A 51 -4.99 27.27 10.19
N ARG A 52 -5.23 26.96 11.47
CA ARG A 52 -5.75 25.67 11.92
C ARG A 52 -7.19 25.54 11.45
N ARG A 53 -7.51 24.46 10.74
CA ARG A 53 -8.86 24.11 10.31
C ARG A 53 -9.23 22.79 10.93
N CYS A 54 -10.34 22.80 11.67
CA CYS A 54 -10.86 21.62 12.30
C CYS A 54 -11.73 20.84 11.32
N CYS A 55 -11.59 19.52 11.35
CA CYS A 55 -12.42 18.58 10.61
C CYS A 55 -13.93 18.82 10.86
N GLU A 56 -14.31 18.68 12.12
CA GLU A 56 -15.66 18.93 12.61
C GLU A 56 -15.57 19.50 14.03
N ARG A 57 -16.47 20.40 14.40
CA ARG A 57 -16.61 20.85 15.79
C ARG A 57 -17.62 19.93 16.49
N ALA A 58 -17.15 19.18 17.48
CA ALA A 58 -18.00 18.39 18.34
C ALA A 58 -18.86 19.28 19.25
N ALA A 59 -19.89 18.71 19.87
CA ALA A 59 -20.78 19.41 20.81
C ALA A 59 -20.05 20.00 22.04
N SER A 60 -18.83 19.56 22.30
CA SER A 60 -17.94 20.05 23.36
C SER A 60 -17.01 21.19 22.93
N ASP A 61 -17.23 21.78 21.74
CA ASP A 61 -16.33 22.74 21.06
C ASP A 61 -14.92 22.19 20.74
N ALA A 62 -14.69 20.89 20.97
CA ALA A 62 -13.47 20.20 20.59
C ALA A 62 -13.49 19.81 19.11
N CYS A 63 -12.31 19.80 18.48
CA CYS A 63 -12.17 19.39 17.08
C CYS A 63 -12.05 17.86 16.99
N GLU A 64 -12.83 17.27 16.10
CA GLU A 64 -12.92 15.82 15.95
C GLU A 64 -12.76 15.38 14.48
N CYS A 65 -11.84 14.45 14.25
CA CYS A 65 -11.61 13.83 12.94
C CYS A 65 -11.83 12.32 13.02
N ARG A 66 -12.97 11.85 12.53
CA ARG A 66 -13.21 10.42 12.24
C ARG A 66 -12.30 9.97 11.09
N THR A 67 -11.29 9.17 11.41
CA THR A 67 -10.15 8.90 10.53
C THR A 67 -10.22 7.51 9.91
N PHE A 68 -10.03 7.45 8.59
CA PHE A 68 -9.81 6.22 7.83
C PHE A 68 -8.58 6.38 6.93
N PHE A 69 -8.06 5.28 6.39
CA PHE A 69 -6.86 5.29 5.56
C PHE A 69 -7.13 4.81 4.15
N ARG A 70 -6.45 5.44 3.19
CA ARG A 70 -6.27 4.89 1.85
C ARG A 70 -4.81 4.49 1.68
N VAL A 71 -4.58 3.26 1.27
CA VAL A 71 -3.26 2.68 1.03
C VAL A 71 -3.14 2.39 -0.45
N CYS A 72 -2.06 2.84 -1.07
CA CYS A 72 -1.78 2.64 -2.49
C CYS A 72 -0.34 2.16 -2.67
N LEU A 73 -0.20 0.99 -3.27
CA LEU A 73 1.09 0.38 -3.58
C LEU A 73 1.30 0.39 -5.10
N LYS A 74 2.48 0.85 -5.54
CA LYS A 74 2.82 0.90 -6.97
C LYS A 74 4.29 0.63 -7.22
N HIS A 75 4.64 0.51 -8.50
CA HIS A 75 6.01 0.41 -8.96
C HIS A 75 6.86 1.60 -8.49
N TYR A 76 8.17 1.41 -8.45
CA TYR A 76 9.09 2.48 -8.09
C TYR A 76 8.95 3.67 -9.04
N GLN A 77 8.85 4.87 -8.47
CA GLN A 77 8.85 6.13 -9.20
C GLN A 77 9.85 7.08 -8.54
N ALA A 78 10.67 7.76 -9.35
CA ALA A 78 11.62 8.75 -8.84
C ALA A 78 10.90 9.91 -8.13
N SER A 79 9.72 10.28 -8.61
CA SER A 79 8.79 11.21 -7.97
C SER A 79 7.45 10.51 -7.82
N VAL A 80 7.05 10.21 -6.58
CA VAL A 80 5.83 9.44 -6.30
C VAL A 80 4.60 10.34 -6.45
N SER A 81 3.76 10.04 -7.45
CA SER A 81 2.51 10.78 -7.68
C SER A 81 1.30 10.05 -7.08
N PRO A 82 0.44 10.73 -6.28
CA PRO A 82 -0.79 10.13 -5.74
C PRO A 82 -1.92 9.98 -6.77
N GLU A 83 -1.86 10.73 -7.89
CA GLU A 83 -2.91 10.75 -8.91
C GLU A 83 -2.87 9.52 -9.83
N GLN A 84 -1.70 8.89 -9.95
CA GLN A 84 -1.52 7.75 -10.83
C GLN A 84 -2.04 6.45 -10.19
N PRO A 85 -2.57 5.50 -10.98
CA PRO A 85 -3.11 4.24 -10.48
C PRO A 85 -2.14 3.43 -9.62
N CYS A 86 -2.67 2.67 -8.68
CA CYS A 86 -1.92 1.84 -7.75
C CYS A 86 -1.61 0.48 -8.40
N THR A 87 -0.50 0.41 -9.14
CA THR A 87 -0.19 -0.73 -10.01
C THR A 87 -0.01 -2.06 -9.30
N TYR A 88 0.27 -2.05 -7.98
CA TYR A 88 0.40 -3.27 -7.16
C TYR A 88 -0.80 -3.49 -6.23
N GLY A 89 -1.80 -2.60 -6.26
CA GLY A 89 -3.02 -2.70 -5.47
C GLY A 89 -3.26 -1.47 -4.59
N GLU A 90 -4.52 -1.29 -4.20
CA GLU A 90 -4.94 -0.29 -3.24
C GLU A 90 -6.02 -0.85 -2.32
N LEU A 91 -6.17 -0.22 -1.15
CA LEU A 91 -7.20 -0.56 -0.18
C LEU A 91 -7.61 0.68 0.60
N THR A 92 -8.90 0.79 0.90
CA THR A 92 -9.46 1.81 1.80
C THR A 92 -10.00 1.12 3.04
N THR A 93 -9.55 1.55 4.22
CA THR A 93 -10.00 1.00 5.51
C THR A 93 -11.38 1.57 5.88
N PRO A 94 -12.14 0.92 6.77
CA PRO A 94 -13.19 1.62 7.51
C PRO A 94 -12.60 2.72 8.40
N VAL A 95 -13.46 3.49 9.07
CA VAL A 95 -13.02 4.42 10.12
C VAL A 95 -12.39 3.63 11.26
N LEU A 96 -11.12 3.89 11.54
CA LEU A 96 -10.33 3.15 12.53
C LEU A 96 -10.27 3.85 13.89
N GLY A 97 -10.55 5.16 13.93
CA GLY A 97 -10.53 5.91 15.18
C GLY A 97 -10.82 7.40 14.99
N SER A 98 -10.70 8.13 16.09
CA SER A 98 -10.94 9.56 16.17
C SER A 98 -9.68 10.28 16.66
N ASN A 99 -9.27 11.34 15.97
CA ASN A 99 -8.07 12.13 16.28
C ASN A 99 -6.79 11.30 16.45
N SER A 100 -6.42 10.96 17.69
CA SER A 100 -5.23 10.18 18.02
C SER A 100 -5.62 8.84 18.61
N PHE A 101 -5.16 7.75 18.01
CA PHE A 101 -5.54 6.40 18.38
C PHE A 101 -4.47 5.38 17.99
N ARG A 102 -4.46 4.26 18.72
CA ARG A 102 -3.77 3.04 18.30
C ARG A 102 -4.67 2.26 17.37
N VAL A 103 -4.07 1.66 16.34
CA VAL A 103 -4.83 0.91 15.34
C VAL A 103 -5.02 -0.52 15.82
N GLU A 104 -6.27 -0.88 16.06
CA GLU A 104 -6.68 -2.21 16.49
C GLU A 104 -7.50 -2.89 15.38
N GLU A 105 -7.59 -4.22 15.44
CA GLU A 105 -8.48 -4.98 14.56
C GLU A 105 -9.95 -4.68 14.90
N THR A 106 -10.78 -4.54 13.87
CA THR A 106 -12.21 -4.24 14.04
C THR A 106 -13.06 -5.04 13.05
N ARG A 107 -14.38 -5.04 13.22
CA ARG A 107 -15.27 -5.71 12.28
C ARG A 107 -15.11 -5.08 10.89
N GLY A 108 -14.64 -5.87 9.92
CA GLY A 108 -14.41 -5.41 8.55
C GLY A 108 -13.02 -4.83 8.32
N PHE A 109 -12.10 -4.90 9.28
CA PHE A 109 -10.70 -4.52 9.11
C PHE A 109 -9.75 -5.47 9.84
N ALA A 110 -8.83 -6.05 9.07
CA ALA A 110 -7.72 -6.83 9.59
C ALA A 110 -6.43 -6.01 9.52
N ASN A 111 -5.57 -6.16 10.52
CA ASN A 111 -4.28 -5.50 10.62
C ASN A 111 -3.21 -6.56 10.95
N PRO A 112 -2.36 -6.96 9.99
CA PRO A 112 -1.93 -6.18 8.84
C PRO A 112 -2.89 -6.19 7.64
N ILE A 113 -2.85 -5.09 6.87
CA ILE A 113 -3.42 -4.98 5.53
C ILE A 113 -2.60 -5.86 4.59
N ARG A 114 -3.26 -6.66 3.74
CA ARG A 114 -2.62 -7.61 2.84
C ARG A 114 -2.93 -7.25 1.39
N LEU A 115 -1.90 -6.99 0.59
CA LEU A 115 -1.98 -6.72 -0.85
C LEU A 115 -1.27 -7.86 -1.61
N PRO A 116 -2.01 -8.88 -2.09
CA PRO A 116 -1.42 -10.01 -2.81
C PRO A 116 -0.95 -9.59 -4.20
N PHE A 117 0.11 -10.22 -4.69
CA PHE A 117 0.67 -9.99 -6.02
C PHE A 117 1.02 -11.30 -6.74
N PRO A 118 0.70 -11.43 -8.05
CA PRO A 118 1.03 -12.62 -8.85
C PRO A 118 2.24 -12.36 -9.78
N PHE A 119 3.28 -11.68 -9.29
CA PHE A 119 4.45 -11.31 -10.09
C PHE A 119 5.75 -11.39 -9.28
N LYS A 120 6.88 -11.44 -9.98
CA LYS A 120 8.20 -11.43 -9.34
C LYS A 120 8.37 -10.12 -8.56
N TRP A 121 8.59 -10.22 -7.25
CA TRP A 121 8.75 -9.04 -6.42
C TRP A 121 10.00 -8.25 -6.85
N PRO A 122 9.85 -6.97 -7.25
CA PRO A 122 10.94 -6.20 -7.86
C PRO A 122 12.02 -5.75 -6.88
N GLY A 123 11.79 -5.85 -5.57
CA GLY A 123 12.68 -5.31 -4.54
C GLY A 123 12.49 -3.81 -4.29
N THR A 124 11.97 -3.05 -5.25
CA THR A 124 11.69 -1.61 -5.12
C THR A 124 10.23 -1.28 -5.37
N PHE A 125 9.67 -0.35 -4.60
CA PHE A 125 8.26 0.04 -4.69
C PHE A 125 8.05 1.50 -4.27
N SER A 126 6.87 2.02 -4.58
CA SER A 126 6.37 3.27 -4.01
C SER A 126 5.13 2.98 -3.15
N LEU A 127 5.11 3.54 -1.94
CA LEU A 127 4.03 3.41 -0.97
C LEU A 127 3.43 4.78 -0.69
N ILE A 128 2.11 4.85 -0.77
CA ILE A 128 1.33 6.02 -0.40
C ILE A 128 0.34 5.60 0.68
N ILE A 129 0.37 6.30 1.80
CA ILE A 129 -0.61 6.15 2.88
C ILE A 129 -1.23 7.52 3.13
N GLU A 130 -2.53 7.60 2.97
CA GLU A 130 -3.30 8.82 3.18
C GLU A 130 -4.23 8.62 4.37
N ALA A 131 -4.18 9.53 5.33
CA ALA A 131 -5.16 9.62 6.42
C ALA A 131 -6.24 10.62 6.00
N TRP A 132 -7.50 10.20 6.05
CA TRP A 132 -8.65 10.97 5.60
C TRP A 132 -9.69 11.07 6.69
N HIS A 133 -10.44 12.18 6.69
CA HIS A 133 -11.59 12.38 7.53
C HIS A 133 -12.92 12.18 6.76
N THR A 134 -13.93 11.67 7.44
CA THR A 134 -15.29 11.57 6.90
C THR A 134 -16.35 12.10 7.86
N ASN A 135 -17.35 12.77 7.30
CA ASN A 135 -18.58 13.11 8.01
C ASN A 135 -19.68 12.04 7.83
N SER A 136 -19.51 11.11 6.90
CA SER A 136 -20.47 10.05 6.61
C SER A 136 -20.03 8.72 7.21
N THR A 137 -20.98 7.98 7.77
CA THR A 137 -20.80 6.58 8.19
C THR A 137 -20.89 5.59 7.04
N GLU A 138 -21.44 5.98 5.89
CA GLU A 138 -21.76 5.08 4.78
C GLU A 138 -20.86 5.27 3.56
N ARG A 139 -20.39 6.51 3.33
CA ARG A 139 -19.59 6.84 2.14
C ARG A 139 -18.23 7.40 2.51
N LEU A 140 -17.20 6.58 2.37
CA LEU A 140 -15.81 7.00 2.46
C LEU A 140 -15.36 7.47 1.08
N THR A 141 -14.90 8.72 0.98
CA THR A 141 -14.49 9.34 -0.29
C THR A 141 -13.15 10.03 -0.11
N THR A 142 -12.31 9.98 -1.14
CA THR A 142 -10.98 10.61 -1.18
C THR A 142 -10.91 11.72 -2.25
N ASP A 143 -12.07 12.24 -2.66
CA ASP A 143 -12.19 13.19 -3.77
C ASP A 143 -12.18 14.65 -3.33
N ASP A 144 -12.36 14.90 -2.02
CA ASP A 144 -12.41 16.24 -1.42
C ASP A 144 -11.10 16.52 -0.67
N PRO A 145 -10.13 17.25 -1.25
CA PRO A 145 -8.85 17.52 -0.62
C PRO A 145 -8.95 18.21 0.74
N GLY A 146 -10.07 18.88 1.05
CA GLY A 146 -10.30 19.48 2.36
C GLY A 146 -10.40 18.47 3.49
N ARG A 147 -10.63 17.19 3.19
CA ARG A 147 -10.74 16.11 4.19
C ARG A 147 -9.45 15.34 4.41
N LEU A 148 -8.40 15.66 3.67
CA LEU A 148 -7.11 15.01 3.84
C LEU A 148 -6.48 15.48 5.17
N LEU A 149 -6.02 14.55 6.00
CA LEU A 149 -5.36 14.84 7.27
C LEU A 149 -3.84 14.81 7.12
N SER A 150 -3.35 13.85 6.34
CA SER A 150 -1.94 13.76 5.96
C SER A 150 -1.73 12.76 4.84
N ARG A 151 -0.69 12.99 4.03
CA ARG A 151 -0.22 12.06 3.00
C ARG A 151 1.27 11.74 3.16
N LEU A 152 1.56 10.45 3.33
CA LEU A 152 2.86 9.86 3.07
C LEU A 152 2.92 9.45 1.60
N ALA A 153 3.98 9.84 0.88
CA ALA A 153 4.30 9.33 -0.44
C ALA A 153 5.80 9.09 -0.53
N THR A 154 6.23 7.82 -0.55
CA THR A 154 7.65 7.46 -0.46
C THR A 154 8.01 6.28 -1.34
N GLN A 155 9.28 6.21 -1.76
CA GLN A 155 9.88 5.02 -2.37
C GLN A 155 10.64 4.20 -1.32
N ARG A 156 10.76 2.89 -1.53
CA ARG A 156 11.56 2.03 -0.65
C ARG A 156 12.17 0.88 -1.44
N HIS A 157 13.23 0.32 -0.86
CA HIS A 157 13.78 -0.97 -1.22
C HIS A 157 13.49 -1.96 -0.09
N LEU A 158 13.03 -3.15 -0.43
CA LEU A 158 12.74 -4.22 0.52
C LEU A 158 12.78 -5.57 -0.22
N TYR A 159 13.50 -6.54 0.30
CA TYR A 159 13.43 -7.93 -0.17
C TYR A 159 12.31 -8.70 0.53
N ALA A 160 11.85 -9.79 -0.06
CA ALA A 160 10.94 -10.71 0.63
C ALA A 160 11.59 -11.28 1.89
N GLY A 161 10.84 -11.35 2.98
CA GLY A 161 11.30 -11.82 4.28
C GLY A 161 10.27 -11.59 5.40
N GLU A 162 10.38 -12.39 6.47
CA GLU A 162 9.44 -12.34 7.60
C GLU A 162 9.59 -11.11 8.49
N ALA A 163 10.77 -10.49 8.47
CA ALA A 163 11.11 -9.35 9.32
C ALA A 163 10.35 -8.09 8.91
N TRP A 164 9.82 -7.39 9.91
CA TRP A 164 9.13 -6.11 9.72
C TRP A 164 10.12 -4.95 9.54
N ALA A 165 9.94 -4.17 8.49
CA ALA A 165 10.56 -2.85 8.35
C ALA A 165 9.63 -1.81 8.97
N GLN A 166 10.07 -1.14 10.03
CA GLN A 166 9.29 -0.12 10.75
C GLN A 166 9.70 1.28 10.33
N ASP A 167 8.75 2.20 10.25
CA ASP A 167 9.01 3.60 9.90
C ASP A 167 7.95 4.53 10.54
N VAL A 168 8.26 5.82 10.59
CA VAL A 168 7.40 6.87 11.14
C VAL A 168 7.30 8.02 10.15
N HIS A 169 6.08 8.41 9.82
CA HIS A 169 5.80 9.58 9.01
C HIS A 169 5.27 10.72 9.88
N THR A 170 6.00 11.83 9.92
CA THR A 170 5.59 13.05 10.63
C THR A 170 5.27 14.15 9.63
N SER A 171 4.06 14.71 9.73
CA SER A 171 3.61 15.87 8.97
C SER A 171 3.63 17.14 9.84
N SER A 172 3.04 18.24 9.37
CA SER A 172 2.92 19.47 10.16
C SER A 172 1.98 19.33 11.36
N ARG A 173 1.02 18.40 11.32
CA ARG A 173 -0.05 18.25 12.33
C ARG A 173 -0.21 16.83 12.85
N THR A 174 0.31 15.84 12.13
CA THR A 174 0.05 14.43 12.39
C THR A 174 1.33 13.60 12.45
N GLU A 175 1.22 12.44 13.08
CA GLU A 175 2.25 11.40 13.07
C GLU A 175 1.60 10.05 12.79
N LEU A 176 2.21 9.24 11.94
CA LEU A 176 1.81 7.87 11.64
C LEU A 176 2.98 6.92 11.87
N LYS A 177 2.79 5.92 12.74
CA LYS A 177 3.72 4.80 12.95
C LYS A 177 3.19 3.57 12.22
N TYR A 178 4.04 2.93 11.43
CA TYR A 178 3.66 1.79 10.61
C TYR A 178 4.84 0.85 10.39
N ALA A 179 4.54 -0.37 9.96
CA ALA A 179 5.53 -1.36 9.57
C ALA A 179 5.07 -2.08 8.31
N TYR A 180 6.00 -2.58 7.52
CA TYR A 180 5.68 -3.33 6.32
C TYR A 180 6.68 -4.47 6.09
N ARG A 181 6.22 -5.50 5.38
CA ARG A 181 7.05 -6.62 4.93
C ARG A 181 6.49 -7.23 3.65
N VAL A 182 7.27 -8.11 3.04
CA VAL A 182 6.86 -8.89 1.86
C VAL A 182 7.06 -10.36 2.19
N LEU A 183 6.00 -11.15 2.09
CA LEU A 183 6.05 -12.59 2.27
C LEU A 183 5.82 -13.28 0.93
N CYS A 184 6.49 -14.39 0.71
CA CYS A 184 6.16 -15.26 -0.41
C CYS A 184 4.97 -16.14 -0.05
N ASP A 185 4.15 -16.48 -1.04
CA ASP A 185 3.08 -17.45 -0.86
C ASP A 185 3.66 -18.86 -0.68
N GLU A 186 2.80 -19.80 -0.30
CA GLU A 186 3.21 -21.21 -0.14
C GLU A 186 3.87 -21.73 -1.43
N HIS A 187 5.02 -22.40 -1.25
CA HIS A 187 5.87 -22.93 -2.33
C HIS A 187 6.62 -21.90 -3.17
N TYR A 188 6.62 -20.60 -2.80
CA TYR A 188 7.48 -19.57 -3.39
C TYR A 188 8.55 -19.13 -2.40
N PHE A 189 9.76 -18.93 -2.92
CA PHE A 189 10.94 -18.63 -2.11
C PHE A 189 11.84 -17.56 -2.75
N GLY A 190 12.87 -17.20 -1.98
CA GLY A 190 13.89 -16.22 -2.36
C GLY A 190 13.42 -14.78 -2.23
N ASP A 191 14.36 -13.86 -2.40
CA ASP A 191 14.17 -12.41 -2.17
C ASP A 191 13.10 -11.77 -3.05
N SER A 192 12.69 -12.47 -4.12
CA SER A 192 11.71 -12.01 -5.10
C SER A 192 10.48 -12.92 -5.26
N CYS A 193 10.30 -13.93 -4.39
CA CYS A 193 9.19 -14.89 -4.42
C CYS A 193 8.98 -15.57 -5.77
N SER A 194 10.07 -16.01 -6.40
CA SER A 194 10.07 -16.51 -7.78
C SER A 194 10.93 -17.76 -7.96
N THR A 195 11.13 -18.53 -6.90
CA THR A 195 11.94 -19.75 -6.85
C THR A 195 11.19 -20.81 -6.08
#